data_AF-A0A1G6C8V6-F1
#
_entry.id   AF-A0A1G6C8V6-F1
#
_cell.length_a   1.000
_cell.length_b   1.000
_cell.length_c   1.000
_cell.angle_alpha   90.00
_cell.angle_beta   90.00
_cell.angle_gamma   90.00
#
_symmetry.space_group_name_H-M   'P 1'
#
loop_
_entity.id
_entity.type
_entity.pdbx_description
1 polymer ?
#
loop_
_entity_poly.entity_id
_entity_poly.type
_entity_poly.pdbx_seq_one_letter_code
_entity_poly.pdbx_strand_id
1 'polypeptide(L)'
;MSTTQPASAVGPYARGAGRFAMIVGFIIVLWWAWLLVTDDVPDLYTRPVAMWFHIAGEITTAAILIVAGYGMLAATAWARKLYLVATGMLLLVVIHAVAWYGSHGDFPMVVAFCILAVLSVFFALRAEE
;
A
#
# COMPACT_ATOMS: atom_id res chain seq x y z
N MET A 1 4.64 44.27 11.57
CA MET A 1 3.77 43.15 11.96
C MET A 1 3.75 42.17 10.80
N SER A 2 4.52 41.08 10.89
CA SER A 2 4.52 40.02 9.89
C SER A 2 3.44 39.03 10.27
N THR A 3 2.37 38.98 9.47
CA THR A 3 1.30 38.00 9.62
C THR A 3 1.83 36.65 9.15
N THR A 4 2.22 35.79 10.08
CA THR A 4 2.40 34.36 9.78
C THR A 4 1.04 33.80 9.43
N GLN A 5 0.76 33.69 8.14
CA GLN A 5 -0.39 32.95 7.62
C GLN A 5 -0.32 31.53 8.22
N PRO A 6 -1.35 31.03 8.91
CA PRO A 6 -1.32 29.66 9.38
C PRO A 6 -1.25 28.77 8.15
N ALA A 7 -0.19 27.96 8.03
CA ALA A 7 -0.10 26.95 7.01
C ALA A 7 -1.36 26.09 7.10
N SER A 8 -2.25 26.17 6.10
CA SER A 8 -3.29 25.16 5.93
C SER A 8 -2.55 23.87 5.59
N ALA A 9 -2.27 23.08 6.62
CA ALA A 9 -1.15 22.12 6.70
C ALA A 9 -1.32 20.83 5.88
N VAL A 10 -2.22 20.81 4.91
CA VAL A 10 -2.56 19.61 4.14
C VAL A 10 -2.87 20.01 2.71
N GLY A 11 -1.96 19.69 1.78
CA GLY A 11 -2.18 19.88 0.35
C GLY A 11 -3.45 19.17 -0.12
N PRO A 12 -4.08 19.60 -1.23
CA PRO A 12 -5.37 19.08 -1.69
C PRO A 12 -5.37 17.55 -1.88
N TYR A 13 -4.22 16.97 -2.20
CA TYR A 13 -4.06 15.55 -2.46
C TYR A 13 -3.79 14.69 -1.22
N ALA A 14 -3.40 15.27 -0.08
CA ALA A 14 -3.02 14.49 1.09
C ALA A 14 -4.19 13.71 1.71
N ARG A 15 -5.41 14.24 1.64
CA ARG A 15 -6.62 13.47 2.01
C ARG A 15 -6.90 12.31 1.05
N GLY A 16 -6.63 12.50 -0.23
CA GLY A 16 -6.76 11.46 -1.25
C GLY A 16 -5.75 10.33 -1.03
N ALA A 17 -4.48 10.69 -0.83
CA ALA A 17 -3.41 9.77 -0.48
C ALA A 17 -3.72 8.98 0.80
N GLY A 18 -4.24 9.64 1.84
CA GLY A 18 -4.63 8.98 3.07
C GLY A 18 -5.74 7.93 2.89
N ARG A 19 -6.79 8.27 2.13
CA ARG A 19 -7.87 7.32 1.79
C ARG A 19 -7.35 6.17 0.95
N PHE A 20 -6.55 6.47 -0.07
CA PHE A 20 -5.92 5.47 -0.93
C PHE A 20 -5.14 4.45 -0.11
N ALA A 21 -4.22 4.89 0.76
CA ALA A 21 -3.43 3.99 1.59
C ALA A 21 -4.28 3.14 2.52
N MET A 22 -5.30 3.71 3.19
CA MET A 22 -6.18 2.90 4.04
C MET A 22 -6.94 1.85 3.24
N ILE A 23 -7.55 2.24 2.11
CA ILE A 23 -8.32 1.31 1.26
C ILE A 23 -7.43 0.17 0.79
N VAL A 24 -6.24 0.47 0.26
CA VAL A 24 -5.30 -0.56 -0.23
C VAL A 24 -4.83 -1.45 0.92
N GLY A 25 -4.48 -0.87 2.07
CA GLY A 25 -4.08 -1.65 3.24
C GLY A 25 -5.17 -2.61 3.71
N PHE A 26 -6.43 -2.17 3.79
CA PHE A 26 -7.54 -3.06 4.12
C PHE A 26 -7.76 -4.14 3.04
N ILE A 27 -7.65 -3.80 1.76
CA ILE A 27 -7.77 -4.78 0.67
C ILE A 27 -6.69 -5.87 0.81
N ILE A 28 -5.43 -5.52 1.09
CA ILE A 28 -4.36 -6.50 1.29
C ILE A 28 -4.69 -7.47 2.43
N VAL A 29 -5.14 -6.94 3.59
CA VAL A 29 -5.51 -7.78 4.74
C VAL A 29 -6.67 -8.72 4.40
N LEU A 30 -7.71 -8.19 3.75
CA LEU A 30 -8.88 -8.97 3.36
C LEU A 30 -8.54 -10.03 2.31
N TRP A 31 -7.66 -9.70 1.37
CA TRP A 31 -7.21 -10.61 0.31
C TRP A 31 -6.44 -11.79 0.90
N TRP A 32 -5.47 -11.55 1.79
CA TRP A 32 -4.78 -12.63 2.49
C TRP A 32 -5.70 -13.45 3.37
N ALA A 33 -6.61 -12.81 4.11
CA ALA A 33 -7.57 -13.52 4.93
C ALA A 33 -8.44 -14.47 4.08
N TRP A 34 -8.90 -14.01 2.91
CA TRP A 34 -9.63 -14.83 1.96
C TRP A 34 -8.80 -16.02 1.48
N LEU A 35 -7.60 -15.78 0.93
CA LEU A 35 -6.74 -16.84 0.39
C LEU A 35 -6.39 -17.92 1.43
N LEU A 36 -6.14 -17.51 2.68
CA LEU A 36 -5.86 -18.44 3.78
C LEU A 36 -7.09 -19.26 4.19
N VAL A 37 -8.29 -18.68 4.16
CA VAL A 37 -9.54 -19.37 4.49
C VAL A 37 -9.95 -20.34 3.39
N THR A 38 -9.70 -20.01 2.12
CA THR A 38 -10.01 -20.86 0.97
C THR A 38 -8.95 -21.90 0.66
N ASP A 39 -7.85 -21.93 1.42
CA ASP A 39 -6.67 -22.77 1.19
C ASP A 39 -6.09 -22.60 -0.23
N ASP A 40 -6.23 -21.39 -0.79
CA ASP A 40 -5.84 -21.05 -2.16
C ASP A 40 -4.41 -20.50 -2.21
N VAL A 41 -3.53 -21.11 -1.41
CA VAL A 41 -2.10 -20.78 -1.33
C VAL A 41 -1.26 -22.06 -1.32
N PRO A 42 -1.14 -22.77 -2.46
CA PRO A 42 -0.41 -24.05 -2.54
C PRO A 42 1.04 -23.97 -2.02
N ASP A 43 1.66 -22.80 -2.17
CA ASP A 43 3.04 -22.53 -1.75
C ASP A 43 3.24 -22.55 -0.22
N LEU A 44 2.18 -22.52 0.58
CA LEU A 44 2.26 -22.78 2.03
C LEU A 44 2.77 -24.20 2.32
N TYR A 45 2.52 -25.16 1.44
CA TYR A 45 2.93 -26.55 1.61
C TYR A 45 4.25 -26.86 0.92
N THR A 46 4.51 -26.25 -0.23
CA THR A 46 5.71 -26.54 -1.04
C THR A 46 6.91 -25.69 -0.61
N ARG A 47 6.69 -24.43 -0.19
CA ARG A 47 7.72 -23.44 0.17
C ARG A 47 7.31 -22.61 1.39
N PRO A 48 7.03 -23.24 2.54
CA PRO A 48 6.39 -22.61 3.70
C PRO A 48 7.14 -21.37 4.21
N VAL A 49 8.47 -21.45 4.34
CA VAL A 49 9.27 -20.34 4.89
C VAL A 49 9.17 -19.11 3.98
N ALA A 50 9.37 -19.28 2.67
CA ALA A 50 9.29 -18.18 1.72
C ALA A 50 7.89 -17.55 1.71
N MET A 51 6.84 -18.38 1.75
CA MET A 51 5.47 -17.91 1.77
C MET A 51 5.13 -17.14 3.05
N TRP A 52 5.54 -17.62 4.22
CA TRP A 52 5.31 -16.90 5.48
C TRP A 52 6.03 -15.54 5.53
N PHE A 53 7.26 -15.46 5.01
CA PHE A 53 7.95 -14.17 4.88
C PHE A 53 7.26 -13.23 3.90
N HIS A 54 6.73 -13.76 2.80
CA HIS A 54 5.94 -12.98 1.84
C HIS A 54 4.68 -12.41 2.48
N ILE A 55 3.87 -13.25 3.15
CA ILE A 55 2.68 -12.83 3.90
C ILE A 55 3.04 -11.78 4.96
N ALA A 56 4.09 -12.04 5.75
CA ALA A 56 4.53 -11.09 6.77
C ALA A 56 4.91 -9.72 6.18
N GLY A 57 5.58 -9.70 5.03
CA GLY A 57 5.91 -8.47 4.31
C GLY A 57 4.68 -7.71 3.85
N GLU A 58 3.69 -8.39 3.27
CA GLU A 58 2.45 -7.77 2.81
C GLU A 58 1.57 -7.26 3.97
N ILE A 59 1.43 -8.04 5.05
CA ILE A 59 0.68 -7.64 6.24
C ILE A 59 1.35 -6.46 6.95
N THR A 60 2.68 -6.44 7.02
CA THR A 60 3.43 -5.29 7.56
C THR A 60 3.21 -4.06 6.69
N THR A 61 3.29 -4.20 5.36
CA THR A 61 3.00 -3.14 4.40
C THR A 61 1.59 -2.58 4.61
N ALA A 62 0.59 -3.45 4.72
CA ALA A 62 -0.80 -3.09 4.95
C ALA A 62 -1.00 -2.34 6.27
N ALA A 63 -0.40 -2.82 7.37
CA ALA A 63 -0.46 -2.17 8.67
C ALA A 63 0.12 -0.74 8.61
N ILE A 64 1.29 -0.57 7.98
CA ILE A 64 1.93 0.73 7.85
C ILE A 64 1.11 1.65 6.93
N LEU A 65 0.53 1.15 5.83
CA LEU A 65 -0.38 1.90 4.97
C LEU A 65 -1.60 2.41 5.73
N ILE A 66 -2.24 1.57 6.57
CA ILE A 66 -3.40 1.96 7.37
C ILE A 66 -3.00 3.05 8.38
N VAL A 67 -1.90 2.87 9.12
CA VAL A 67 -1.42 3.85 10.11
C VAL A 67 -1.02 5.16 9.44
N ALA A 68 -0.28 5.11 8.33
CA ALA A 68 0.10 6.28 7.56
C ALA A 68 -1.13 6.99 6.99
N GLY A 69 -2.08 6.23 6.43
CA GLY A 69 -3.31 6.77 5.86
C GLY A 69 -4.17 7.48 6.91
N TYR A 70 -4.31 6.88 8.10
CA TYR A 70 -4.94 7.54 9.25
C TYR A 70 -4.22 8.82 9.64
N GLY A 71 -2.89 8.78 9.75
CA GLY A 71 -2.07 9.96 10.05
C GLY A 71 -2.26 11.08 9.01
N MET A 72 -2.34 10.74 7.72
CA MET A 72 -2.55 11.69 6.63
C MET A 72 -3.93 12.37 6.73
N LEU A 73 -4.96 11.62 7.14
CA LEU A 73 -6.30 12.17 7.37
C LEU A 73 -6.40 13.01 8.64
N ALA A 74 -5.67 12.62 9.67
CA ALA A 74 -5.56 13.36 10.94
C ALA A 74 -4.57 14.53 10.88
N ALA A 75 -3.94 14.77 9.71
CA ALA A 75 -2.98 15.85 9.49
C ALA A 75 -1.79 15.85 10.49
N THR A 76 -1.28 14.67 10.86
CA THR A 76 -0.17 14.57 11.81
C THR A 76 1.19 14.86 11.15
N ALA A 77 2.14 15.42 11.90
CA ALA A 77 3.45 15.83 11.37
C ALA A 77 4.32 14.65 10.86
N TRP A 78 4.09 13.43 11.36
CA TRP A 78 4.82 12.23 10.95
C TRP A 78 4.19 11.52 9.74
N ALA A 79 2.94 11.86 9.39
CA ALA A 79 2.14 11.13 8.41
C ALA A 79 2.82 11.03 7.04
N ARG A 80 3.32 12.15 6.52
CA ARG A 80 3.93 12.20 5.19
C ARG A 80 5.14 11.28 5.08
N LYS A 81 6.04 11.30 6.06
CA LYS A 81 7.24 10.45 6.07
C LYS A 81 6.86 8.98 6.10
N LEU A 82 5.91 8.62 6.96
CA LEU A 82 5.45 7.23 7.07
C LEU A 82 4.71 6.79 5.81
N TYR A 83 3.93 7.67 5.18
CA TYR A 83 3.22 7.40 3.94
C TYR A 83 4.18 7.09 2.79
N LEU A 84 5.28 7.84 2.64
CA LEU A 84 6.30 7.56 1.62
C LEU A 84 6.97 6.20 1.83
N VAL A 85 7.28 5.85 3.08
CA VAL A 85 7.79 4.51 3.44
C VAL A 85 6.77 3.42 3.08
N ALA A 86 5.51 3.59 3.50
CA ALA A 86 4.43 2.65 3.23
C ALA A 86 4.21 2.43 1.72
N THR A 87 4.25 3.52 0.95
CA THR A 87 4.06 3.47 -0.50
C THR A 87 5.25 2.82 -1.21
N GLY A 88 6.47 3.05 -0.73
CA GLY A 88 7.66 2.32 -1.21
C GLY A 88 7.54 0.81 -0.97
N MET A 89 7.10 0.41 0.22
CA MET A 89 6.84 -1.00 0.54
C MET A 89 5.74 -1.59 -0.35
N LEU A 90 4.65 -0.84 -0.58
CA LEU A 90 3.58 -1.24 -1.49
C LEU A 90 4.10 -1.49 -2.91
N LEU A 91 4.97 -0.63 -3.44
CA LEU A 91 5.56 -0.81 -4.76
C LEU A 91 6.43 -2.07 -4.83
N LEU A 92 7.20 -2.40 -3.78
CA LEU A 92 7.98 -3.64 -3.71
C LEU A 92 7.08 -4.88 -3.76
N VAL A 93 5.97 -4.86 -3.01
CA VAL A 93 4.97 -5.93 -3.02
C VAL A 93 4.32 -6.07 -4.40
N VAL A 94 3.93 -4.95 -5.01
CA VAL A 94 3.32 -4.92 -6.34
C VAL A 94 4.24 -5.50 -7.42
N ILE A 95 5.55 -5.21 -7.38
CA ILE A 95 6.52 -5.79 -8.31
C ILE A 95 6.53 -7.32 -8.19
N HIS A 96 6.52 -7.84 -6.96
CA HIS A 96 6.48 -9.29 -6.73
C HIS A 96 5.16 -9.89 -7.26
N ALA A 97 4.02 -9.24 -6.99
CA ALA A 97 2.72 -9.70 -7.46
C ALA A 97 2.65 -9.75 -9.00
N VAL A 98 3.13 -8.70 -9.69
CA VAL A 98 3.18 -8.66 -11.17
C VAL A 98 4.03 -9.82 -11.71
N ALA A 99 5.19 -10.09 -11.12
CA ALA A 99 6.05 -11.18 -11.55
C ALA A 99 5.40 -12.56 -11.33
N TRP A 100 4.71 -12.74 -10.20
CA TRP A 100 4.02 -13.99 -9.87
C TRP A 100 2.81 -14.22 -10.77
N TYR A 101 1.88 -13.28 -10.88
CA TYR A 101 0.69 -13.44 -11.73
C TYR A 101 1.06 -13.52 -13.21
N GLY A 102 2.08 -12.78 -13.64
CA GLY A 102 2.60 -12.85 -15.01
C GLY A 102 3.16 -14.23 -15.36
N SER A 103 3.87 -14.89 -14.44
CA SER A 103 4.40 -16.25 -14.68
C SER A 103 3.31 -17.33 -14.70
N HIS A 104 2.14 -17.06 -14.10
CA HIS A 104 0.97 -17.94 -14.10
C HIS A 104 -0.04 -17.61 -15.21
N GLY A 105 0.25 -16.63 -16.07
CA GLY A 105 -0.61 -16.25 -17.19
C GLY A 105 -1.87 -15.47 -16.80
N ASP A 106 -1.96 -14.97 -15.56
CA ASP A 106 -3.08 -14.15 -15.08
C ASP A 106 -2.85 -12.67 -15.44
N PHE A 107 -3.05 -12.36 -16.72
CA PHE A 107 -2.92 -11.00 -17.24
C PHE A 107 -3.89 -9.99 -16.60
N PRO A 108 -5.17 -10.33 -16.29
CA PRO A 108 -6.05 -9.42 -15.58
C PRO A 108 -5.46 -8.90 -14.26
N MET A 109 -4.88 -9.79 -13.43
CA MET A 109 -4.24 -9.36 -12.19
C MET A 109 -3.00 -8.51 -12.43
N VAL A 110 -2.17 -8.86 -13.42
CA VAL A 110 -1.01 -8.03 -13.80
C VAL A 110 -1.44 -6.60 -14.14
N VAL A 111 -2.49 -6.42 -14.94
CA VAL A 111 -3.00 -5.08 -15.29
C VAL A 111 -3.51 -4.34 -14.04
N ALA A 112 -4.24 -5.00 -13.15
CA ALA A 112 -4.72 -4.41 -11.91
C ALA A 112 -3.57 -3.91 -11.02
N PHE A 113 -2.51 -4.71 -10.87
CA PHE A 113 -1.33 -4.33 -10.11
C PHE A 113 -0.52 -3.20 -10.78
N CYS A 114 -0.43 -3.16 -12.11
CA CYS A 114 0.15 -2.04 -12.83
C CYS A 114 -0.62 -0.73 -12.60
N ILE A 115 -1.96 -0.78 -12.60
CA ILE A 115 -2.80 0.38 -12.25
C ILE A 115 -2.54 0.81 -10.80
N LEU A 116 -2.46 -0.14 -9.88
CA LEU A 116 -2.15 0.13 -8.47
C LEU A 116 -0.76 0.79 -8.31
N ALA A 117 0.25 0.35 -9.07
CA ALA A 117 1.57 0.97 -9.08
C ALA A 117 1.51 2.43 -9.56
N VAL A 118 0.81 2.69 -10.67
CA VAL A 118 0.66 4.05 -11.21
C VAL A 118 -0.04 4.97 -10.20
N LEU A 119 -1.13 4.51 -9.58
CA LEU A 119 -1.82 5.26 -8.54
C LEU A 119 -0.94 5.51 -7.31
N SER A 120 -0.15 4.51 -6.90
CA SER A 120 0.79 4.61 -5.79
C SER A 120 1.84 5.70 -6.05
N VAL A 121 2.46 5.69 -7.23
CA VAL A 121 3.44 6.72 -7.63
C VAL A 121 2.77 8.09 -7.72
N PHE A 122 1.59 8.18 -8.34
CA PHE A 122 0.85 9.44 -8.44
C PHE A 122 0.60 10.06 -7.04
N PHE A 123 0.06 9.28 -6.10
CA PHE A 123 -0.19 9.80 -4.75
C PHE A 123 1.09 10.02 -3.95
N ALA A 124 2.17 9.25 -4.18
CA ALA A 124 3.46 9.51 -3.55
C ALA A 124 4.03 10.87 -3.95
N LEU A 125 4.03 11.19 -5.25
CA LEU A 125 4.53 12.47 -5.75
C LEU A 125 3.65 13.63 -5.27
N ARG A 126 2.33 13.47 -5.32
CA ARG A 126 1.38 14.49 -4.87
C ARG A 126 1.28 14.65 -3.36
N ALA A 127 1.72 13.65 -2.60
CA ALA A 127 1.81 13.77 -1.15
C ALA A 127 2.88 14.77 -0.73
N GLU A 128 3.83 15.14 -1.62
CA GLU A 128 4.91 16.12 -1.36
C GLU A 128 4.51 17.59 -1.56
N GLU A 129 3.37 17.85 -2.20
CA GLU A 129 2.76 19.18 -2.36
C GLU A 129 1.95 19.60 -1.13
#